data_AF-A0A3M1GFM9-F1
#
_entry.id   AF-A0A3M1GFM9-F1
#
_cell.length_a   1.000
_cell.length_b   1.000
_cell.length_c   1.000
_cell.angle_alpha   90.00
_cell.angle_beta   90.00
_cell.angle_gamma   90.00
#
_symmetry.space_group_name_H-M   'P 1'
#
loop_
_entity.id
_entity.type
_entity.pdbx_description
1 polymer ?
#
loop_
_entity_poly.entity_id
_entity_poly.type
_entity_poly.pdbx_seq_one_letter_code
_entity_poly.pdbx_strand_id
1 'polypeptide(L)'
;MLNLPQLQQASLDPTTVEALFHDLATCTQILAIVPKTASRTHVEPRSIDLASARAGLADGTFRAIQIRYRYDGREWCDTLMRGPDGGPRIVRICTDDIAASLQDAPAS
;
A
#
# COMPACT_ATOMS: atom_id res chain seq x y z
N MET A 1 -14.33 -16.97 -17.18
CA MET A 1 -14.07 -15.52 -17.00
C MET A 1 -13.22 -15.40 -15.74
N LEU A 2 -12.04 -14.77 -15.79
CA LEU A 2 -11.25 -14.57 -14.55
C LEU A 2 -11.98 -13.56 -13.67
N ASN A 3 -12.32 -13.96 -12.44
CA ASN A 3 -12.91 -13.08 -11.43
C ASN A 3 -11.76 -12.37 -10.70
N LEU A 4 -11.35 -11.20 -11.16
CA LEU A 4 -10.24 -10.48 -10.53
C LEU A 4 -10.72 -9.62 -9.35
N PRO A 5 -9.95 -9.56 -8.26
CA PRO A 5 -10.28 -8.76 -7.08
C PRO A 5 -10.36 -7.27 -7.45
N GLN A 6 -11.29 -6.55 -6.81
CA GLN A 6 -11.46 -5.14 -7.08
C GLN A 6 -10.27 -4.34 -6.55
N LEU A 7 -9.64 -3.57 -7.44
CA LEU A 7 -8.56 -2.66 -7.11
C LEU A 7 -9.13 -1.24 -6.97
N GLN A 8 -8.84 -0.60 -5.83
CA GLN A 8 -9.25 0.76 -5.53
C GLN A 8 -8.08 1.72 -5.75
N GLN A 9 -8.33 2.89 -6.33
CA GLN A 9 -7.28 3.87 -6.60
C GLN A 9 -7.77 5.31 -6.40
N ALA A 10 -6.88 6.17 -5.89
CA ALA A 10 -7.17 7.59 -5.70
C ALA A 10 -5.87 8.42 -5.73
N SER A 11 -5.99 9.68 -6.13
CA SER A 11 -4.98 10.71 -5.85
C SER A 11 -5.28 11.35 -4.50
N LEU A 12 -4.26 11.59 -3.69
CA LEU A 12 -4.42 12.12 -2.34
C LEU A 12 -3.89 13.55 -2.25
N ASP A 13 -4.70 14.46 -1.72
CA ASP A 13 -4.23 15.77 -1.27
C ASP A 13 -3.48 15.67 0.07
N PRO A 14 -2.73 16.71 0.48
CA PRO A 14 -1.95 16.66 1.72
C PRO A 14 -2.79 16.29 2.95
N THR A 15 -3.98 16.88 3.11
CA THR A 15 -4.88 16.60 4.24
C THR A 15 -5.29 15.13 4.30
N THR A 16 -5.57 14.53 3.14
CA THR A 16 -5.97 13.13 3.04
C THR A 16 -4.80 12.20 3.31
N VAL A 17 -3.57 12.58 2.92
CA VAL A 17 -2.36 11.85 3.31
C VAL A 17 -2.19 11.87 4.82
N GLU A 18 -2.32 13.03 5.47
CA GLU A 18 -2.26 13.14 6.93
C GLU A 18 -3.25 12.21 7.62
N ALA A 19 -4.52 12.28 7.22
CA ALA A 19 -5.59 11.44 7.75
C ALA A 19 -5.32 9.95 7.54
N LEU A 20 -4.90 9.55 6.34
CA LEU A 20 -4.57 8.15 6.04
C LEU A 20 -3.47 7.61 6.96
N PHE A 21 -2.38 8.35 7.14
CA PHE A 21 -1.28 7.91 8.00
C PHE A 21 -1.68 7.90 9.48
N HIS A 22 -2.55 8.81 9.91
CA HIS A 22 -3.14 8.77 11.24
C HIS A 22 -4.00 7.51 11.44
N ASP A 23 -4.93 7.24 10.52
CA ASP A 23 -5.82 6.09 10.58
C ASP A 23 -5.06 4.76 10.51
N LEU A 24 -4.02 4.67 9.67
CA LEU A 24 -3.14 3.50 9.65
C LEU A 24 -2.47 3.27 11.00
N ALA A 25 -2.08 4.33 11.71
CA ALA A 25 -1.44 4.22 13.01
C ALA A 25 -2.42 3.87 14.15
N THR A 26 -3.67 4.34 14.09
CA THR A 26 -4.62 4.27 15.19
C THR A 26 -5.66 3.15 15.03
N CYS A 27 -6.05 2.85 13.79
CA CYS A 27 -7.17 1.98 13.48
C CYS A 27 -6.76 0.62 12.91
N THR A 28 -5.46 0.38 12.65
CA THR A 28 -5.00 -0.83 11.96
C THR A 28 -3.88 -1.56 12.70
N GLN A 29 -3.74 -2.85 12.39
CA GLN A 29 -2.56 -3.62 12.74
C GLN A 29 -1.61 -3.65 11.54
N ILE A 30 -0.55 -2.84 11.55
CA ILE A 30 0.48 -2.88 10.52
C ILE A 30 1.24 -4.21 10.57
N LEU A 31 1.29 -4.93 9.45
CA LEU A 31 2.00 -6.20 9.28
C LEU A 31 3.39 -6.01 8.68
N ALA A 32 3.52 -5.15 7.67
CA ALA A 32 4.79 -4.83 7.02
C ALA A 32 4.72 -3.52 6.23
N ILE A 33 5.82 -2.78 6.17
CA ILE A 33 5.98 -1.61 5.30
C ILE A 33 7.25 -1.77 4.48
N VAL A 34 7.11 -1.92 3.16
CA VAL A 34 8.22 -2.16 2.24
C VAL A 34 8.44 -0.92 1.38
N PRO A 35 9.56 -0.20 1.56
CA PRO A 35 9.90 0.92 0.70
C PRO A 35 10.36 0.43 -0.67
N LYS A 36 10.10 1.23 -1.71
CA LYS A 36 10.62 1.04 -3.06
C LYS A 36 11.55 2.23 -3.36
N THR A 37 12.85 2.01 -3.27
CA THR A 37 13.90 3.02 -3.50
C THR A 37 14.09 3.32 -4.99
N ALA A 38 14.64 4.49 -5.35
CA ALA A 38 14.91 4.81 -6.75
C ALA A 38 16.06 3.97 -7.37
N SER A 39 16.99 3.48 -6.55
CA SER A 39 18.11 2.63 -6.98
C SER A 39 17.67 1.17 -7.18
N ARG A 40 18.12 0.55 -8.28
CA ARG A 40 17.85 -0.87 -8.63
C ARG A 40 18.59 -1.88 -7.74
N THR A 41 19.29 -1.45 -6.69
CA THR A 41 20.03 -2.33 -5.81
C THR A 41 19.04 -3.16 -5.00
N HIS A 42 19.04 -4.47 -5.21
CA HIS A 42 18.22 -5.42 -4.47
C HIS A 42 18.71 -5.45 -3.03
N VAL A 43 18.06 -4.69 -2.16
CA VAL A 43 18.23 -4.77 -0.71
C VAL A 43 17.15 -5.72 -0.19
N GLU A 44 17.50 -6.62 0.74
CA GLU A 44 16.50 -7.45 1.41
C GLU A 44 15.39 -6.54 1.97
N PRO A 45 14.11 -6.84 1.69
CA PRO A 45 13.00 -5.98 2.11
C PRO A 45 12.84 -6.06 3.63
N ARG A 46 13.55 -5.19 4.34
CA ARG A 46 13.32 -4.95 5.76
C ARG A 46 12.11 -4.05 5.91
N SER A 47 11.15 -4.47 6.73
CA SER A 47 10.05 -3.60 7.10
C SER A 47 10.60 -2.36 7.82
N ILE A 48 10.15 -1.19 7.40
CA ILE A 48 10.42 0.08 8.09
C ILE A 48 9.21 0.47 8.95
N ASP A 49 9.39 1.47 9.81
CA ASP A 49 8.27 2.06 10.55
C ASP A 49 7.48 3.06 9.70
N LEU A 50 6.27 3.39 10.16
CA LEU A 50 5.32 4.21 9.41
C LEU A 50 5.77 5.68 9.26
N ALA A 51 6.50 6.22 10.25
CA ALA A 51 7.02 7.57 10.20
C ALA A 51 8.14 7.71 9.15
N SER A 52 9.07 6.77 9.15
CA SER A 52 10.13 6.64 8.14
C SER A 52 9.56 6.47 6.73
N ALA A 53 8.51 5.67 6.58
CA ALA A 53 7.84 5.47 5.29
C ALA A 53 7.21 6.77 4.77
N ARG A 54 6.54 7.51 5.65
CA ARG A 54 5.92 8.79 5.32
C ARG A 54 6.95 9.85 4.94
N ALA A 55 8.00 10.00 5.75
CA ALA A 55 9.09 10.94 5.50
C ALA A 55 9.76 10.63 4.15
N GLY A 56 10.12 9.36 3.92
CA GLY A 56 10.79 8.95 2.67
C GLY A 56 9.92 9.08 1.42
N LEU A 57 8.59 8.95 1.54
CA LEU A 57 7.68 9.21 0.43
C LEU A 57 7.57 10.72 0.14
N ALA A 58 7.55 11.55 1.18
CA ALA A 58 7.43 13.00 1.07
C ALA A 58 8.69 13.66 0.52
N ASP A 59 9.87 13.28 1.03
CA ASP A 59 11.17 13.83 0.60
C ASP A 59 11.69 13.25 -0.72
N GLY A 60 11.06 12.18 -1.22
CA GLY A 60 11.40 11.55 -2.48
C GLY A 60 12.47 10.45 -2.40
N THR A 61 12.95 10.10 -1.21
CA THR A 61 13.84 8.96 -0.97
C THR A 61 13.21 7.65 -1.48
N PHE A 62 11.90 7.50 -1.29
CA PHE A 62 11.11 6.39 -1.79
C PHE A 62 10.20 6.85 -2.93
N ARG A 63 10.29 6.15 -4.07
CA ARG A 63 9.36 6.39 -5.19
C ARG A 63 7.96 5.88 -4.87
N ALA A 64 7.90 4.85 -4.02
CA ALA A 64 6.69 4.23 -3.53
C ALA A 64 6.93 3.52 -2.20
N ILE A 65 5.86 3.29 -1.46
CA ILE A 65 5.82 2.44 -0.27
C ILE A 65 4.66 1.45 -0.40
N GLN A 66 4.87 0.22 0.05
CA GLN A 66 3.81 -0.78 0.14
C GLN A 66 3.54 -1.11 1.61
N ILE A 67 2.31 -0.96 2.06
CA ILE A 67 1.88 -1.15 3.45
C ILE A 67 0.91 -2.32 3.48
N ARG A 68 1.25 -3.37 4.23
CA ARG A 68 0.35 -4.48 4.54
C ARG A 68 -0.16 -4.31 5.96
N TYR A 69 -1.46 -4.44 6.15
CA TYR A 69 -2.10 -4.23 7.45
C TYR A 69 -3.40 -5.02 7.57
N ARG A 70 -3.90 -5.18 8.80
CA ARG A 70 -5.26 -5.67 9.07
C ARG A 70 -6.16 -4.53 9.48
N TYR A 71 -7.35 -4.50 8.90
CA TYR A 71 -8.43 -3.59 9.25
C TYR A 71 -9.76 -4.34 9.09
N ASP A 72 -10.62 -4.22 10.10
CA ASP A 72 -11.93 -4.89 10.16
C ASP A 72 -11.85 -6.42 9.87
N GLY A 73 -10.87 -7.07 10.50
CA GLY A 73 -10.64 -8.51 10.37
C GLY A 73 -10.06 -8.98 9.04
N ARG A 74 -9.83 -8.09 8.07
CA ARG A 74 -9.35 -8.41 6.72
C ARG A 74 -7.94 -7.91 6.46
N GLU A 75 -7.18 -8.61 5.62
CA GLU A 75 -5.85 -8.18 5.19
C GLU A 75 -5.93 -7.24 3.97
N TRP A 76 -5.23 -6.13 4.06
CA TRP A 76 -5.15 -5.11 3.02
C TRP A 76 -3.70 -4.84 2.61
N CYS A 77 -3.53 -4.47 1.35
CA CYS A 77 -2.26 -4.03 0.80
C CYS A 77 -2.46 -2.69 0.08
N ASP A 78 -1.85 -1.65 0.65
CA ASP A 78 -1.80 -0.31 0.05
C ASP A 78 -0.46 -0.09 -0.61
N THR A 79 -0.46 0.50 -1.79
CA THR A 79 0.73 0.99 -2.47
C THR A 79 0.57 2.48 -2.70
N LEU A 80 1.32 3.29 -1.94
CA LEU A 80 1.41 4.72 -2.17
C LEU A 80 2.60 5.01 -3.08
N MET A 81 2.37 5.77 -4.14
CA MET A 81 3.37 6.16 -5.13
C MET A 81 3.37 7.67 -5.26
N ARG A 82 4.54 8.29 -5.42
CA ARG A 82 4.59 9.72 -5.74
C ARG A 82 3.87 9.96 -7.08
N GLY A 83 2.96 10.93 -7.11
CA GLY A 83 2.27 11.36 -8.31
C GLY A 83 3.00 12.51 -9.02
N PRO A 84 2.74 12.71 -10.32
CA PRO A 84 3.30 13.83 -11.08
C PRO A 84 2.79 15.19 -10.59
N ASP A 85 1.60 15.23 -9.98
CA ASP A 85 0.88 16.45 -9.59
C ASP A 85 1.22 16.90 -8.14
N GLY A 86 2.31 16.39 -7.57
CA GLY A 86 2.80 16.76 -6.23
C GLY A 86 2.22 15.94 -5.07
N GLY A 87 1.03 15.38 -5.20
CA GLY A 87 0.43 14.46 -4.21
C GLY A 87 0.69 12.97 -4.52
N PRO A 88 0.74 12.08 -3.50
CA PRO A 88 0.85 10.65 -3.75
C PRO A 88 -0.48 10.07 -4.28
N ARG A 89 -0.37 9.05 -5.13
CA ARG A 89 -1.49 8.20 -5.53
C ARG A 89 -1.47 6.92 -4.71
N ILE A 90 -2.62 6.46 -4.29
CA ILE A 90 -2.79 5.18 -3.61
C ILE A 90 -3.46 4.17 -4.54
N VAL A 91 -2.96 2.93 -4.48
CA VAL A 91 -3.63 1.74 -4.97
C VAL A 91 -3.84 0.82 -3.78
N ARG A 92 -5.09 0.39 -3.56
CA ARG A 92 -5.50 -0.44 -2.45
C ARG A 92 -6.18 -1.71 -2.97
N ILE A 93 -5.86 -2.83 -2.33
CA ILE A 93 -6.49 -4.11 -2.60
C ILE A 93 -6.68 -4.87 -1.28
N CYS A 94 -7.84 -5.50 -1.10
CA CYS A 94 -8.01 -6.48 -0.04
C CYS A 94 -7.35 -7.79 -0.49
N THR A 95 -6.36 -8.24 0.27
CA THR A 95 -5.59 -9.45 -0.08
C THR A 95 -6.44 -10.70 0.05
N ASP A 96 -7.42 -10.69 0.97
CA ASP A 96 -8.37 -11.80 1.12
C ASP A 96 -9.24 -11.97 -0.14
N ASP A 97 -9.56 -10.86 -0.83
CA ASP A 97 -10.31 -10.91 -2.09
C ASP A 97 -9.46 -11.51 -3.23
N ILE A 98 -8.13 -11.33 -3.20
CA ILE A 98 -7.21 -11.98 -4.15
C ILE A 98 -7.28 -13.50 -4.00
N ALA A 99 -7.25 -13.99 -2.75
CA ALA A 99 -7.30 -15.42 -2.48
C ALA A 99 -8.63 -16.04 -2.93
N ALA A 100 -9.76 -15.38 -2.66
CA ALA A 100 -11.07 -15.81 -3.13
C ALA A 100 -11.15 -15.88 -4.67
N SER A 101 -10.64 -14.85 -5.35
CA SER A 101 -10.57 -14.79 -6.81
C SER A 101 -9.78 -15.93 -7.48
N LEU A 102 -8.79 -16.51 -6.79
CA LEU A 102 -8.01 -17.64 -7.31
C LEU A 102 -8.72 -18.99 -7.12
N GLN A 103 -9.63 -19.10 -6.15
CA GLN A 103 -10.39 -20.32 -5.87
C GLN A 103 -11.56 -20.52 -6.85
N ASP A 104 -12.09 -19.44 -7.40
CA ASP A 104 -13.17 -19.46 -8.41
C ASP A 104 -12.68 -19.70 -9.85
N ALA A 105 -11.37 -19.87 -10.06
CA ALA A 105 -10.83 -20.19 -11.37
C ALA A 105 -11.21 -21.63 -11.76
N PRO A 106 -11.91 -21.87 -12.90
CA PRO A 106 -12.28 -23.21 -13.30
C PRO A 106 -11.01 -24.07 -13.49
N ALA A 107 -11.01 -25.27 -12.90
CA ALA A 107 -9.99 -26.27 -13.17
C ALA A 107 -9.92 -26.53 -14.69
N SER A 108 -8.73 -26.37 -15.26
CA SER A 108 -8.46 -26.54 -16.69
C SER A 108 -8.68 -27.97 -17.16
#